data_AF-A0A953WTP2-F1
#
_entry.id   AF-A0A953WTP2-F1
#
_cell.length_a   1.000
_cell.length_b   1.000
_cell.length_c   1.000
_cell.angle_alpha   90.00
_cell.angle_beta   90.00
_cell.angle_gamma   90.00
#
_symmetry.space_group_name_H-M   'P 1'
#
loop_
_entity.id
_entity.type
_entity.pdbx_description
1 polymer ?
#
loop_
_entity_poly.entity_id
_entity_poly.type
_entity_poly.pdbx_seq_one_letter_code
_entity_poly.pdbx_strand_id
1 'polypeptide(L)' 'MTGIVDGAIGRARMVLAILICAVVAGVMTYIGLPKEADPDIPIPYVAITVPLAGVTPEDAERL' A
#
# COMPACT_ATOMS: atom_id res chain seq x y z
N MET A 1 -6.43 -40.32 -6.36
CA MET A 1 -6.14 -38.87 -6.39
C MET A 1 -7.37 -38.03 -6.76
N THR A 2 -8.59 -38.48 -6.46
CA THR A 2 -9.84 -37.72 -6.72
C THR A 2 -10.52 -37.23 -5.43
N GLY A 3 -10.05 -37.64 -4.25
CA GLY A 3 -10.76 -37.42 -2.98
C GLY A 3 -11.07 -35.96 -2.62
N ILE A 4 -10.28 -35.00 -3.11
CA ILE A 4 -10.57 -33.57 -2.93
C ILE A 4 -11.76 -33.14 -3.81
N VAL A 5 -11.79 -33.60 -5.05
CA VAL A 5 -12.87 -33.30 -6.00
C VAL A 5 -14.16 -34.00 -5.58
N ASP A 6 -14.09 -35.28 -5.22
CA ASP A 6 -15.22 -36.05 -4.68
C ASP A 6 -15.74 -35.41 -3.38
N GLY A 7 -14.82 -34.93 -2.54
CA GLY A 7 -15.14 -34.23 -1.32
C GLY A 7 -15.78 -32.85 -1.54
N ALA A 8 -15.39 -32.13 -2.59
CA ALA A 8 -15.98 -30.85 -2.96
C ALA A 8 -17.40 -31.02 -3.55
N ILE A 9 -17.59 -32.03 -4.41
CA ILE A 9 -18.90 -32.35 -5.01
C ILE A 9 -19.89 -32.81 -3.93
N GLY A 10 -19.46 -33.67 -3.01
CA GLY A 10 -20.30 -34.15 -1.91
C GLY A 10 -20.78 -33.07 -0.93
N ARG A 11 -20.13 -31.89 -0.90
CA ARG A 11 -20.51 -30.73 -0.07
C ARG A 11 -20.68 -29.46 -0.90
N ALA A 12 -21.18 -29.59 -2.13
CA ALA A 12 -21.29 -28.47 -3.07
C ALA A 12 -21.98 -27.22 -2.49
N ARG A 13 -23.04 -27.39 -1.67
CA ARG A 13 -23.72 -26.26 -0.99
C ARG A 13 -22.81 -25.48 -0.04
N MET A 14 -21.97 -26.16 0.72
CA MET A 14 -21.03 -25.53 1.66
C MET A 14 -19.88 -24.86 0.89
N VAL A 15 -19.36 -25.53 -0.13
CA VAL A 15 -18.29 -24.98 -0.99
C VAL A 15 -18.77 -23.71 -1.69
N LEU A 16 -20.00 -23.70 -2.22
CA LEU A 16 -20.59 -22.52 -2.85
C LEU A 16 -20.81 -21.38 -1.83
N ALA A 17 -21.27 -21.70 -0.61
CA ALA A 17 -21.43 -20.70 0.44
C ALA A 17 -20.08 -20.05 0.81
N ILE A 18 -19.02 -20.85 0.94
CA ILE A 18 -17.66 -20.35 1.21
C ILE A 18 -17.17 -19.47 0.07
N LEU A 19 -17.40 -19.88 -1.18
CA LEU A 19 -17.05 -19.09 -2.37
C LEU A 19 -17.75 -17.73 -2.35
N ILE A 20 -19.06 -17.71 -2.10
CA ILE A 20 -19.83 -16.46 -2.02
C ILE A 20 -19.30 -15.57 -0.91
N CYS A 21 -19.05 -16.11 0.29
CA CYS A 21 -18.49 -15.35 1.39
C CYS A 21 -17.11 -14.77 1.04
N ALA A 22 -16.24 -15.53 0.39
CA ALA A 22 -14.93 -15.08 -0.04
C ALA A 22 -15.01 -13.96 -1.08
N VAL A 23 -15.93 -14.07 -2.06
CA VAL A 23 -16.16 -13.02 -3.05
C VAL A 23 -16.68 -11.74 -2.38
N VAL A 24 -17.67 -11.84 -1.49
CA VAL A 24 -18.21 -10.67 -0.77
C VAL A 24 -17.13 -10.00 0.08
N ALA A 25 -16.35 -10.79 0.84
CA ALA A 25 -15.25 -10.26 1.64
C ALA A 25 -14.18 -9.58 0.78
N GLY A 26 -13.84 -10.17 -0.37
CA GLY A 26 -12.90 -9.60 -1.34
C GLY A 26 -13.40 -8.29 -1.93
N VAL A 27 -14.67 -8.22 -2.31
CA VAL A 27 -15.30 -7.01 -2.85
C VAL A 27 -15.34 -5.89 -1.81
N MET A 28 -15.74 -6.20 -0.57
CA MET A 28 -15.75 -5.21 0.53
C MET A 28 -14.35 -4.65 0.79
N THR A 29 -13.33 -5.52 0.80
CA THR A 29 -11.93 -5.12 0.93
C THR A 29 -11.49 -4.24 -0.23
N TYR A 30 -11.82 -4.62 -1.47
CA TYR A 30 -11.44 -3.88 -2.67
C TYR A 30 -12.06 -2.47 -2.71
N ILE A 31 -13.30 -2.32 -2.25
CA ILE A 31 -13.98 -1.03 -2.17
C ILE A 31 -13.41 -0.18 -1.03
N GLY A 32 -13.12 -0.79 0.12
CA GLY A 32 -12.58 -0.10 1.29
C GLY A 32 -11.10 0.26 1.19
N LEU A 33 -10.36 -0.33 0.25
CA LEU A 33 -8.94 -0.04 0.06
C LEU A 33 -8.78 1.36 -0.55
N PRO A 34 -8.19 2.34 0.17
CA PRO A 34 -7.90 3.65 -0.38
C PRO A 34 -6.89 3.49 -1.52
N LYS A 35 -7.27 3.97 -2.70
CA LYS A 35 -6.42 3.94 -3.89
C LYS A 35 -5.66 5.25 -3.92
N GLU A 36 -4.41 5.24 -3.51
CA GLU A 36 -3.55 6.41 -3.63
C GLU A 36 -3.12 6.54 -5.10
N ALA A 37 -3.65 7.56 -5.78
CA ALA A 37 -3.32 7.85 -7.18
C ALA A 37 -1.93 8.51 -7.32
N ASP A 38 -1.48 9.18 -6.27
CA ASP A 38 -0.16 9.78 -6.14
C ASP A 38 0.39 9.35 -4.78
N PRO A 39 1.17 8.26 -4.71
CA PRO A 39 1.74 7.82 -3.45
C PRO A 39 2.73 8.88 -2.97
N ASP A 40 2.52 9.41 -1.77
CA ASP A 40 3.48 10.35 -1.17
C ASP A 40 4.75 9.57 -0.83
N ILE A 41 5.78 9.78 -1.64
CA ILE A 41 7.11 9.22 -1.43
C ILE A 41 7.92 10.34 -0.76
N PRO A 42 8.03 10.36 0.59
CA PRO A 42 8.80 11.39 1.26
C PRO A 42 10.26 11.28 0.83
N ILE A 43 10.73 12.26 0.07
CA ILE A 43 12.15 12.39 -0.26
C ILE A 43 12.84 12.90 1.02
N PRO A 44 13.80 12.16 1.60
CA PRO A 44 14.50 12.62 2.79
C PRO A 44 15.32 13.86 2.43
N TYR A 45 14.87 15.02 2.90
CA TYR A 45 15.53 16.31 2.68
C TYR A 45 15.95 16.89 4.03
N VAL A 46 17.22 17.32 4.10
CA VAL A 46 17.77 18.00 5.27
C VAL A 46 18.29 19.36 4.80
N ALA A 47 17.59 20.43 5.16
CA ALA A 47 18.08 21.80 5.00
C ALA A 47 18.83 22.22 6.26
N ILE A 48 20.09 22.63 6.08
CA ILE A 48 20.86 23.29 7.12
C ILE A 48 20.97 24.75 6.70
N THR A 49 20.41 25.65 7.50
CA THR A 49 20.52 27.09 7.28
C THR A 49 21.57 27.65 8.23
N VAL A 50 22.61 28.27 7.69
CA VAL A 50 23.63 28.97 8.48
C VAL A 50 23.43 30.48 8.29
N PRO A 51 22.91 31.21 9.30
CA PRO A 51 22.78 32.64 9.20
C PRO A 51 24.16 33.32 9.31
N LEU A 52 24.64 33.90 8.21
CA LEU A 52 25.87 34.69 8.16
C LEU A 52 25.51 36.18 8.01
N ALA A 53 25.72 36.97 9.06
CA ALA A 53 25.42 38.40 9.04
C ALA A 53 26.64 39.21 8.55
N GLY A 54 26.44 40.00 7.48
CA GLY A 54 27.44 40.97 7.00
C GLY A 54 28.60 40.38 6.20
N VAL A 55 28.47 39.15 5.70
CA VAL A 55 29.50 38.46 4.91
C VAL A 55 29.13 38.55 3.43
N THR A 56 30.13 38.68 2.55
CA THR A 56 29.89 38.72 1.11
C THR A 56 29.39 37.36 0.61
N PRO A 57 28.61 37.31 -0.49
CA PRO A 57 28.13 36.05 -1.05
C PRO A 57 29.29 35.09 -1.39
N GLU A 58 30.41 35.64 -1.89
CA GLU A 58 31.57 34.82 -2.26
C GLU A 58 32.27 34.20 -1.05
N ASP A 59 32.31 34.89 0.09
CA ASP A 59 32.91 34.36 1.32
C ASP A 59 31.99 33.36 2.02
N ALA A 60 30.66 33.52 1.88
CA ALA A 60 29.68 32.59 2.44
C ALA A 60 29.65 31.23 1.74
N GLU A 61 30.05 31.14 0.46
CA GLU A 61 30.16 29.87 -0.29
C GLU A 61 31.46 29.11 0.02
N ARG A 62 32.51 29.81 0.45
CA ARG A 62 33.83 29.21 0.71
C ARG A 62 33.98 28.54 2.08
N LEU A 63 33.06 28.83 3.01
CA LEU A 63 33.01 28.28 4.37
C LEU A 63 32.17 27.00 4.44
#